data_AF-A0A151B4X6-F1
#
_entry.id   AF-A0A151B4X6-F1
#
_cell.length_a   1.000
_cell.length_b   1.000
_cell.length_c   1.000
_cell.angle_alpha   90.00
_cell.angle_beta   90.00
_cell.angle_gamma   90.00
#
_symmetry.space_group_name_H-M   'P 1'
#
loop_
_entity.id
_entity.type
_entity.pdbx_description
1 polymer ?
#
loop_
_entity_poly.entity_id
_entity_poly.type
_entity_poly.pdbx_seq_one_letter_code
_entity_poly.pdbx_strand_id
1 'polypeptide(L)'
;MNIDHIGYIVKDIEKSILEFEYLGYKREDKTFKDLKRRIYIQFMKNNGHKIELVSPLEKGSPIDDILKRQGEGAYHICYVVDDIYDKISQLKDRKYIVIQIPHEAIAF
;
A
#
# COMPACT_ATOMS: atom_id res chain seq x y z
N MET A 1 -4.87 -17.69 -1.35
CA MET A 1 -4.59 -16.24 -1.26
C MET A 1 -4.19 -15.98 0.18
N ASN A 2 -2.97 -15.54 0.40
CA ASN A 2 -2.51 -15.09 1.71
C ASN A 2 -2.43 -13.56 1.69
N ILE A 3 -2.69 -12.91 2.82
CA ILE A 3 -2.47 -11.47 2.94
C ILE A 3 -0.97 -11.23 2.82
N ASP A 4 -0.58 -10.35 1.89
CA ASP A 4 0.79 -9.86 1.79
C ASP A 4 0.99 -8.69 2.76
N HIS A 5 0.16 -7.65 2.65
CA HIS A 5 0.19 -6.48 3.52
C HIS A 5 -1.16 -5.75 3.59
N ILE A 6 -1.28 -4.88 4.58
CA ILE A 6 -2.35 -3.88 4.67
C ILE A 6 -1.80 -2.53 4.22
N GLY A 7 -2.41 -1.93 3.20
CA GLY A 7 -2.11 -0.58 2.76
C GLY A 7 -2.67 0.44 3.73
N TYR A 8 -1.83 1.32 4.25
CA TYR A 8 -2.18 2.31 5.25
C TYR A 8 -1.72 3.70 4.78
N ILE A 9 -2.68 4.57 4.48
CA ILE A 9 -2.37 5.92 4.00
C ILE A 9 -2.09 6.83 5.18
N VAL A 10 -1.04 7.64 5.06
CA VAL A 10 -0.58 8.61 6.06
C VAL A 10 -0.25 9.95 5.41
N LYS A 11 -0.30 11.05 6.18
CA LYS A 11 0.04 12.38 5.68
C LYS A 11 1.55 12.59 5.57
N ASP A 12 2.30 12.05 6.54
CA ASP A 12 3.75 12.21 6.65
C ASP A 12 4.39 10.84 6.89
N ILE A 13 5.26 10.43 5.96
CA ILE A 13 5.88 9.11 5.99
C ILE A 13 6.83 8.96 7.19
N GLU A 14 7.71 9.92 7.45
CA GLU A 14 8.75 9.78 8.49
C GLU A 14 8.13 9.83 9.88
N LYS A 15 7.17 10.74 10.11
CA LYS A 15 6.42 10.77 11.37
C LYS A 15 5.73 9.42 11.61
N SER A 16 5.05 8.89 10.60
CA SER A 16 4.30 7.64 10.74
C SER A 16 5.22 6.46 10.99
N ILE A 17 6.39 6.42 10.35
CA ILE A 17 7.35 5.36 10.62
C ILE A 17 7.76 5.34 12.09
N LEU A 18 8.04 6.50 12.70
CA LEU A 18 8.38 6.59 14.12
C LEU A 18 7.25 6.08 15.02
N GLU A 19 5.98 6.40 14.70
CA GLU A 19 4.82 5.90 15.45
C GLU A 19 4.68 4.37 15.34
N PHE A 20 4.89 3.80 14.14
CA PHE A 20 4.85 2.36 13.95
C PHE A 20 6.04 1.65 14.59
N GLU A 21 7.23 2.25 14.57
CA GLU A 21 8.41 1.76 15.30
C GLU A 21 8.16 1.72 16.81
N TYR A 22 7.49 2.73 17.37
CA TYR A 22 7.07 2.75 18.77
C TYR A 22 6.12 1.59 19.11
N LEU A 23 5.26 1.19 18.16
CA LEU A 23 4.37 0.03 18.29
C LEU A 23 5.08 -1.33 18.04
N GLY A 24 6.39 -1.32 17.84
CA GLY A 24 7.20 -2.53 17.65
C GLY A 24 7.32 -3.02 16.21
N TYR A 25 6.89 -2.21 15.22
CA TYR A 25 7.20 -2.50 13.83
C TYR A 25 8.65 -2.16 13.51
N LYS A 26 9.19 -2.82 12.49
CA LYS A 26 10.51 -2.52 11.92
C LYS A 26 10.38 -2.25 10.43
N ARG A 27 11.16 -1.31 9.91
CA ARG A 27 11.30 -1.10 8.46
C ARG A 27 11.83 -2.40 7.82
N GLU A 28 11.17 -2.91 6.78
CA GLU A 28 11.73 -4.03 6.00
C GLU A 28 12.81 -3.57 5.02
N ASP A 29 12.67 -2.36 4.48
CA ASP A 29 13.55 -1.79 3.44
C ASP A 29 13.68 -0.27 3.59
N LYS A 30 14.39 0.37 2.65
CA LYS A 30 14.39 1.83 2.48
C LYS A 30 13.01 2.37 2.06
N THR A 31 12.75 3.64 2.35
CA THR A 31 11.58 4.34 1.79
C THR A 31 11.73 4.48 0.27
N PHE A 32 10.75 4.02 -0.49
CA PHE A 32 10.68 4.14 -1.94
C PHE A 32 9.97 5.42 -2.35
N LYS A 33 10.40 6.02 -3.46
CA LYS A 33 9.70 7.14 -4.11
C LYS A 33 9.13 6.67 -5.44
N ASP A 34 7.82 6.55 -5.52
CA ASP A 34 7.16 6.29 -6.79
C ASP A 34 6.83 7.63 -7.46
N LEU A 35 7.71 8.07 -8.34
CA LEU A 35 7.54 9.35 -9.06
C LEU A 35 6.33 9.33 -10.01
N LYS A 36 5.96 8.15 -10.52
CA LYS A 36 4.82 8.01 -11.44
C LYS A 36 3.50 8.17 -10.70
N ARG A 37 3.40 7.61 -9.49
CA ARG A 37 2.24 7.74 -8.61
C ARG A 37 2.29 8.95 -7.71
N ARG A 38 3.45 9.61 -7.61
CA ARG A 38 3.73 10.76 -6.73
C ARG A 38 3.45 10.43 -5.26
N ILE A 39 4.00 9.31 -4.81
CA ILE A 39 3.85 8.80 -3.43
C ILE A 39 5.18 8.30 -2.87
N TYR A 40 5.29 8.33 -1.55
CA TYR A 40 6.25 7.55 -0.77
C TYR A 40 5.63 6.21 -0.36
N ILE A 41 6.46 5.16 -0.32
CA ILE A 41 6.09 3.83 0.14
C ILE A 41 7.13 3.35 1.14
N GLN A 42 6.70 2.87 2.31
CA GLN A 42 7.55 2.19 3.29
C GLN A 42 6.84 0.95 3.82
N PHE A 43 7.49 -0.21 3.68
CA PHE A 43 7.02 -1.44 4.31
C PHE A 43 7.53 -1.55 5.75
N MET A 44 6.60 -1.86 6.65
CA MET A 44 6.81 -2.03 8.07
C MET A 44 6.34 -3.43 8.49
N LYS A 45 7.07 -4.12 9.37
CA LYS A 45 6.73 -5.48 9.81
C LYS A 45 6.82 -5.66 11.32
N ASN A 46 5.84 -6.37 11.87
CA ASN A 46 5.79 -6.79 13.27
C ASN A 46 5.24 -8.22 13.36
N ASN A 47 6.02 -9.16 13.90
CA ASN A 47 5.62 -10.56 14.12
C ASN A 47 4.93 -11.25 12.93
N GLY A 48 5.40 -10.96 11.71
CA GLY A 48 4.83 -11.55 10.48
C GLY A 48 3.69 -10.75 9.86
N HIS A 49 3.16 -9.73 10.54
CA HIS A 49 2.22 -8.77 9.96
C HIS A 49 2.96 -7.65 9.24
N LYS A 50 2.56 -7.39 8.00
CA LYS A 50 3.17 -6.38 7.13
C LYS A 50 2.18 -5.24 6.85
N ILE A 51 2.67 -4.02 6.98
CA ILE A 51 1.95 -2.79 6.68
C ILE A 51 2.73 -2.02 5.63
N GLU A 52 2.03 -1.52 4.63
CA GLU A 52 2.56 -0.61 3.62
C GLU A 52 2.11 0.81 3.98
N LEU A 53 3.03 1.63 4.47
CA LEU A 53 2.76 3.05 4.68
C LEU A 53 2.86 3.78 3.35
N VAL A 54 1.81 4.52 2.99
CA VAL A 54 1.76 5.30 1.76
C VAL A 54 1.47 6.76 2.07
N SER A 55 2.36 7.66 1.65
CA SER A 55 2.18 9.12 1.86
C SER A 55 2.33 9.89 0.54
N PRO A 56 1.73 11.08 0.41
CA PRO A 56 1.89 11.88 -0.80
C PRO A 56 3.34 12.37 -0.91
N LEU A 57 3.91 12.34 -2.11
CA LEU A 57 5.23 12.93 -2.39
C LEU A 57 5.16 14.45 -2.48
N GLU A 58 4.03 14.96 -2.97
CA GLU A 58 3.71 16.36 -3.19
C GLU A 58 2.19 16.57 -3.17
N LYS A 59 1.75 17.85 -3.15
CA LYS A 59 0.34 18.19 -3.23
C LYS A 59 -0.27 17.78 -4.58
N GLY A 60 -1.52 17.37 -4.57
CA GLY A 60 -2.25 16.88 -5.73
C GLY A 60 -1.93 15.42 -6.07
N SER A 61 -1.37 14.65 -5.13
CA SER A 61 -1.14 13.21 -5.27
C SER A 61 -2.49 12.45 -5.31
N PRO A 62 -2.62 11.32 -6.03
CA PRO A 62 -3.88 10.56 -6.08
C PRO A 62 -4.43 10.14 -4.71
N ILE A 63 -3.56 9.99 -3.71
CA ILE A 63 -3.96 9.61 -2.35
C ILE A 63 -4.42 10.81 -1.49
N ASP A 64 -4.24 12.05 -1.96
CA ASP A 64 -4.70 13.24 -1.22
C ASP A 64 -6.22 13.26 -1.09
N ASP A 65 -6.94 12.83 -2.12
CA ASP A 65 -8.40 12.78 -2.10
C ASP A 65 -8.91 11.69 -1.14
N ILE A 66 -8.13 10.62 -0.99
CA ILE A 66 -8.38 9.61 0.02
C ILE A 66 -8.15 10.23 1.41
N LEU A 67 -6.98 10.82 1.67
CA LEU A 67 -6.67 11.49 2.95
C LEU A 67 -7.72 12.52 3.35
N LYS A 68 -8.22 13.33 2.42
CA LYS A 68 -9.27 14.33 2.68
C LYS A 68 -10.60 13.69 3.07
N ARG A 69 -10.96 12.57 2.44
CA ARG A 69 -12.26 11.90 2.65
C ARG A 69 -12.30 11.05 3.90
N GLN A 70 -11.23 10.30 4.20
CA GLN A 70 -11.23 9.29 5.27
C GLN A 70 -10.19 9.52 6.37
N GLY A 71 -9.25 10.45 6.19
CA GLY A 71 -8.11 10.61 7.09
C GLY A 71 -7.02 9.55 6.88
N GLU A 72 -6.12 9.46 7.86
CA GLU A 72 -5.07 8.43 7.88
C GLU A 72 -5.68 7.09 8.32
N GLY A 73 -5.30 5.98 7.68
CA GLY A 73 -5.94 4.70 7.93
C GLY A 73 -5.66 3.63 6.89
N ALA A 74 -6.07 2.40 7.22
CA ALA A 74 -6.07 1.29 6.29
C ALA A 74 -7.03 1.56 5.12
N TYR A 75 -6.59 1.31 3.88
CA TYR A 75 -7.37 1.60 2.68
C TYR A 75 -7.43 0.46 1.66
N HIS A 76 -6.48 -0.48 1.71
CA HIS A 76 -6.56 -1.74 0.97
C HIS A 76 -5.94 -2.90 1.74
N ILE A 77 -6.30 -4.11 1.33
CA ILE A 77 -5.64 -5.34 1.75
C ILE A 77 -5.09 -5.98 0.50
N CYS A 78 -3.77 -6.20 0.47
CA CYS A 78 -3.10 -6.86 -0.64
C CYS A 78 -2.99 -8.36 -0.37
N TYR A 79 -3.23 -9.17 -1.41
CA TYR A 79 -3.12 -10.62 -1.35
C TYR A 79 -2.13 -11.12 -2.39
N VAL A 80 -1.28 -12.07 -2.00
CA VAL A 80 -0.41 -12.79 -2.93
C VAL A 80 -1.18 -13.95 -3.60
N VAL A 81 -0.94 -14.08 -4.90
CA VAL A 81 -1.50 -15.08 -5.80
C VAL A 81 -0.38 -15.59 -6.72
N ASP A 82 -0.52 -16.82 -7.22
CA ASP A 82 0.50 -17.43 -8.08
C ASP A 82 0.53 -16.81 -9.49
N ASP A 83 -0.64 -16.51 -10.06
CA ASP A 83 -0.79 -15.84 -11.36
C ASP A 83 -1.87 -14.76 -11.28
N ILE A 84 -1.48 -13.50 -11.53
CA ILE A 84 -2.36 -12.34 -11.45
C ILE A 84 -3.43 -12.33 -12.55
N TYR A 85 -3.11 -12.79 -13.76
CA TYR A 85 -4.03 -12.79 -14.90
C TYR A 85 -5.09 -13.88 -14.76
N ASP A 86 -4.69 -15.08 -14.35
CA ASP A 86 -5.62 -16.16 -13.99
C ASP A 86 -6.55 -15.71 -12.84
N LYS A 87 -5.99 -15.10 -11.79
CA LYS A 87 -6.81 -14.63 -10.67
C LYS A 87 -7.80 -13.55 -11.09
N ILE A 88 -7.37 -12.59 -11.90
CA ILE A 88 -8.26 -11.55 -12.45
C ILE A 88 -9.40 -12.19 -13.24
N SER A 89 -9.15 -13.21 -14.06
CA SER A 89 -10.21 -13.90 -14.79
C SER A 89 -11.24 -14.53 -13.84
N GLN A 90 -10.78 -15.28 -12.84
CA GLN A 90 -11.66 -15.92 -11.85
C GLN A 90 -12.47 -14.90 -11.04
N LEU A 91 -11.88 -13.75 -10.71
CA LEU A 91 -12.56 -12.67 -10.01
C LEU A 91 -13.61 -11.97 -10.90
N LYS A 92 -13.33 -11.78 -12.19
CA LYS A 92 -14.30 -11.25 -13.16
C LYS A 92 -15.50 -12.17 -13.34
N ASP A 93 -15.30 -13.48 -13.33
CA ASP A 93 -16.41 -14.46 -13.37
C ASP A 93 -17.35 -14.28 -12.16
N ARG A 94 -16.79 -13.89 -11.02
CA ARG A 94 -17.51 -13.53 -9.79
C ARG A 94 -17.98 -12.08 -9.74
N LYS A 95 -17.97 -11.36 -10.87
CA LYS A 95 -18.44 -9.97 -11.02
C LYS A 95 -17.63 -8.90 -10.27
N TYR A 96 -16.40 -9.21 -9.86
CA TYR A 96 -15.48 -8.18 -9.38
C TYR A 96 -15.05 -7.25 -10.53
N ILE A 97 -14.79 -5.98 -10.19
CA ILE A 97 -14.41 -4.94 -11.15
C ILE A 97 -12.91 -4.70 -11.05
N VAL A 98 -12.23 -4.70 -12.19
CA VAL A 98 -10.83 -4.27 -12.29
C VAL A 98 -10.79 -2.75 -12.31
N ILE A 99 -10.33 -2.15 -11.21
CA ILE A 99 -10.17 -0.69 -11.10
C ILE A 99 -8.83 -0.21 -11.68
N GLN A 100 -7.83 -1.07 -11.74
CA GLN A 100 -6.52 -0.80 -12.32
C GLN A 100 -5.95 -2.07 -12.94
N ILE A 101 -5.40 -1.96 -14.15
CA ILE A 101 -4.73 -3.08 -14.80
C ILE A 101 -3.37 -3.36 -14.15
N PRO A 102 -2.92 -4.63 -14.13
CA PRO A 102 -1.62 -5.01 -13.59
C PRO A 102 -0.47 -4.21 -14.21
N HIS A 103 0.48 -3.84 -13.38
CA HIS A 103 1.72 -3.14 -13.74
C HIS A 103 2.78 -3.44 -12.68
N GLU A 104 4.04 -3.26 -13.03
CA GLU A 104 5.15 -3.45 -12.08
C GLU A 104 5.15 -2.39 -10.97
N ALA A 105 5.38 -2.86 -9.74
CA ALA A 105 5.53 -2.01 -8.57
C ALA A 105 7.02 -1.69 -8.36
N ILE A 106 7.33 -0.43 -8.04
CA ILE A 106 8.73 0.01 -7.83
C ILE A 106 9.37 -0.58 -6.56
N ALA A 107 8.56 -1.13 -5.67
CA ALA A 107 8.99 -1.64 -4.38
C ALA A 107 9.15 -3.17 -4.34
N PHE A 108 9.12 -3.82 -5.51
CA PHE A 108 9.29 -5.27 -5.70
C PHE A 108 10.24 -5.56 -6.86
#